data_AF-A0A420YYI6-F1
#
_entry.id   AF-A0A420YYI6-F1
#
_cell.length_a   1.000
_cell.length_b   1.000
_cell.length_c   1.000
_cell.angle_alpha   90.00
_cell.angle_beta   90.00
_cell.angle_gamma   90.00
#
_symmetry.space_group_name_H-M   'P 1'
#
loop_
_entity.id
_entity.type
_entity.pdbx_description
1 polymer ?
#
loop_
_entity_poly.entity_id
_entity_poly.type
_entity_poly.pdbx_seq_one_letter_code
_entity_poly.pdbx_strand_id
1 'polypeptide(L)'
;MSQASHKLLSLLAIIILYCTTGCSSDSGVFSDSASKRIQARQDSLQQVLTTAPNGWEAIYFPQTDSLLFSDLKTELNIHKFPNELGYGGFYFQLKFSPNGSLMMRGDYTDDSALENQNVHYELGHNSMTRLSFSTGNYLTKLIGDKYQGELDFLFQGTDADGRLIFVSPRSIRPAKAYLILKRIGENQNDERLQQASKHRKTFENMRNPRLKIQQGSRTYFSSDHIIKYSTRGELTSYGINQVAQRYALFTQVSRKANVPDGPPQGIIGLGSGYVGTPDGLTFLSGIRLDDKNIFRDFIFRNGVYECELVRVYDPLYRTTRLESKHLHPEGEETGIIATIYDDPNAKYKYY
;
A
#
# COMPACT_ATOMS: atom_id res chain seq x y z
N MET A 1 43.51 -60.96 -27.22
CA MET A 1 42.52 -59.94 -26.79
C MET A 1 42.91 -59.31 -25.44
N SER A 2 44.12 -58.73 -25.29
CA SER A 2 44.65 -58.35 -23.95
C SER A 2 45.10 -56.89 -23.83
N GLN A 3 45.23 -56.12 -24.92
CA GLN A 3 45.76 -54.75 -24.83
C GLN A 3 44.68 -53.66 -24.84
N ALA A 4 43.51 -53.93 -25.41
CA ALA A 4 42.40 -52.97 -25.47
C ALA A 4 41.61 -52.90 -24.14
N SER A 5 41.46 -54.02 -23.43
CA SER A 5 40.75 -54.09 -22.14
C SER A 5 41.54 -53.39 -21.02
N HIS A 6 42.88 -53.46 -21.02
CA HIS A 6 43.70 -52.75 -20.05
C HIS A 6 43.71 -51.24 -20.27
N LYS A 7 43.68 -50.77 -21.52
CA LYS A 7 43.55 -49.33 -21.83
C LYS A 7 42.19 -48.76 -21.40
N LEU A 8 41.11 -49.55 -21.56
CA LEU A 8 39.76 -49.14 -21.15
C LEU A 8 39.64 -49.12 -19.62
N LEU A 9 40.20 -50.10 -18.91
CA LEU A 9 40.23 -50.10 -17.43
C LEU A 9 41.09 -48.97 -16.87
N SER A 10 42.25 -48.67 -17.48
CA SER A 10 43.09 -47.55 -17.05
C SER A 10 42.46 -46.19 -17.31
N LEU A 11 41.68 -46.05 -18.40
CA LEU A 11 40.94 -44.82 -18.70
C LEU A 11 39.76 -44.64 -17.74
N LEU A 12 39.06 -45.72 -17.38
CA LEU A 12 37.98 -45.70 -16.39
C LEU A 12 38.50 -45.36 -14.99
N ALA A 13 39.68 -45.88 -14.60
CA ALA A 13 40.31 -45.57 -13.33
C ALA A 13 40.76 -44.10 -13.22
N ILE A 14 41.24 -43.50 -14.32
CA ILE A 14 41.61 -42.07 -14.35
C ILE A 14 40.38 -41.16 -14.31
N ILE A 15 39.27 -41.54 -14.97
CA ILE A 15 38.00 -40.80 -14.89
C ILE A 15 37.38 -40.88 -13.49
N ILE A 16 37.46 -42.03 -12.82
CA ILE A 16 37.00 -42.18 -11.42
C ILE A 16 37.89 -41.39 -10.46
N LEU A 17 39.21 -41.28 -10.73
CA LEU A 17 40.14 -40.47 -9.93
C LEU A 17 40.00 -38.94 -10.17
N TYR A 18 39.52 -38.54 -11.35
CA TYR A 18 39.14 -37.15 -11.64
C TYR A 18 37.75 -36.78 -11.09
N CYS A 19 36.84 -37.73 -10.91
CA CYS A 19 35.55 -37.50 -10.26
C CYS A 19 35.62 -37.42 -8.72
N THR A 20 36.70 -37.87 -8.09
CA THR A 20 36.91 -37.78 -6.63
C THR A 20 37.81 -36.61 -6.21
N THR A 21 38.37 -35.87 -7.16
CA THR A 21 39.02 -34.57 -6.92
C THR A 21 38.06 -33.41 -7.23
N GLY A 22 36.79 -33.59 -6.86
CA GLY A 22 35.88 -32.48 -6.62
C GLY A 22 36.35 -31.71 -5.38
N CYS A 23 37.11 -30.64 -5.62
CA CYS A 23 37.36 -29.49 -4.75
C CYS A 23 37.00 -29.70 -3.26
N SER A 24 37.89 -30.33 -2.50
CA SER A 24 37.89 -30.28 -1.04
C SER A 24 38.50 -28.95 -0.57
N SER A 25 37.83 -27.86 -0.88
CA SER A 25 37.91 -26.63 -0.09
C SER A 25 36.51 -26.37 0.42
N ASP A 26 36.24 -26.89 1.60
CA ASP A 26 35.02 -26.63 2.37
C ASP A 26 35.10 -25.20 2.94
N SER A 27 35.27 -24.22 2.06
CA SER A 27 34.85 -22.85 2.33
C SER A 27 33.41 -22.76 1.87
N GLY A 28 32.52 -23.42 2.61
CA GLY A 28 31.09 -23.19 2.46
C GLY A 28 30.89 -21.68 2.42
N VAL A 29 30.26 -21.18 1.34
CA VAL A 29 30.00 -19.74 1.13
C VAL A 29 29.33 -19.09 2.35
N PHE A 30 28.76 -19.90 3.25
CA PHE A 30 28.26 -19.53 4.56
C PHE A 30 28.91 -20.39 5.65
N SER A 31 29.40 -19.73 6.71
CA SER A 31 29.96 -20.36 7.91
C SER A 31 28.91 -21.03 8.81
N ASP A 32 27.65 -20.60 8.72
CA ASP A 32 26.53 -21.13 9.50
C ASP A 32 25.68 -22.14 8.73
N SER A 33 24.98 -23.03 9.45
CA SER A 33 23.98 -23.91 8.85
C SER A 33 22.75 -23.12 8.37
N ALA A 34 22.00 -23.68 7.41
CA ALA A 34 20.78 -23.06 6.91
C ALA A 34 19.77 -22.74 8.03
N SER A 35 19.57 -23.67 8.97
CA SER A 35 18.66 -23.49 10.11
C SER A 35 19.11 -22.36 11.04
N LYS A 36 20.42 -22.23 11.33
CA LYS A 36 20.94 -21.12 12.12
C LYS A 36 20.68 -19.77 11.46
N ARG A 37 20.85 -19.67 10.13
CA ARG A 37 20.57 -18.43 9.39
C ARG A 37 19.08 -18.09 9.37
N ILE A 38 18.19 -19.08 9.29
CA ILE A 38 16.74 -18.86 9.39
C ILE A 38 16.38 -18.31 10.76
N GLN A 39 16.88 -18.95 11.83
CA GLN A 39 16.64 -18.51 13.20
C GLN A 39 17.14 -17.07 13.41
N ALA A 40 18.36 -16.76 12.97
CA ALA A 40 18.92 -15.41 13.10
C ALA A 40 18.06 -14.33 12.41
N ARG A 41 17.43 -14.64 11.27
CA ARG A 41 16.52 -13.70 10.59
C ARG A 41 15.21 -13.52 11.35
N GLN A 42 14.68 -14.58 11.96
CA GLN A 42 13.49 -14.50 12.81
C GLN A 42 13.77 -13.68 14.06
N ASP A 43 14.89 -13.95 14.74
CA ASP A 43 15.32 -13.24 15.95
C ASP A 43 15.56 -11.76 15.66
N SER A 44 16.23 -11.45 14.54
CA SER A 44 16.46 -10.07 14.11
C SER A 44 15.15 -9.31 13.88
N LEU A 45 14.18 -9.92 13.18
CA LEU A 45 12.87 -9.29 12.99
C LEU A 45 12.11 -9.15 14.31
N GLN A 46 12.16 -10.15 15.20
CA GLN A 46 11.53 -10.07 16.52
C GLN A 46 12.09 -8.93 17.34
N GLN A 47 13.42 -8.77 17.33
CA GLN A 47 14.10 -7.68 18.02
C GLN A 47 13.65 -6.33 17.47
N VAL A 48 13.61 -6.16 16.15
CA VAL A 48 13.11 -4.92 15.53
C VAL A 48 11.67 -4.64 15.99
N LEU A 49 10.77 -5.62 15.87
CA LEU A 49 9.35 -5.43 16.22
C LEU A 49 9.13 -5.07 17.69
N THR A 50 9.88 -5.69 18.61
CA THR A 50 9.67 -5.55 20.06
C THR A 50 10.46 -4.40 20.70
N THR A 51 11.47 -3.85 20.02
CA THR A 51 12.26 -2.68 20.49
C THR A 51 11.64 -1.34 20.11
N ALA A 52 10.44 -1.32 19.52
CA ALA A 52 9.66 -0.10 19.31
C ALA A 52 8.84 0.24 20.57
N PRO A 53 9.28 1.19 21.43
CA PRO A 53 8.66 1.41 22.74
C PRO A 53 7.20 1.85 22.65
N ASN A 54 6.89 2.66 21.63
CA ASN A 54 5.55 3.16 21.34
C ASN A 54 4.80 2.31 20.29
N GLY A 55 5.40 1.19 19.87
CA GLY A 55 4.85 0.30 18.86
C GLY A 55 4.97 0.84 17.44
N TRP A 56 4.04 0.42 16.60
CA TRP A 56 4.05 0.58 15.16
C TRP A 56 2.71 1.12 14.67
N GLU A 57 2.77 2.03 13.72
CA GLU A 57 1.66 2.30 12.80
C GLU A 57 1.68 1.22 11.73
N ALA A 58 0.53 0.64 11.47
CA ALA A 58 0.37 -0.37 10.46
C ALA A 58 -0.69 0.08 9.47
N ILE A 59 -0.31 0.23 8.21
CA ILE A 59 -1.29 0.33 7.12
C ILE A 59 -1.40 -1.03 6.46
N TYR A 60 -2.61 -1.52 6.35
CA TYR A 60 -2.91 -2.81 5.75
C TYR A 60 -3.86 -2.63 4.57
N PHE A 61 -3.38 -2.95 3.36
CA PHE A 61 -4.19 -2.99 2.15
C PHE A 61 -4.44 -4.46 1.80
N PRO A 62 -5.61 -5.03 2.13
CA PRO A 62 -5.88 -6.45 1.98
C PRO A 62 -6.05 -6.86 0.51
N GLN A 63 -6.47 -5.93 -0.35
CA GLN A 63 -6.58 -6.13 -1.80
C GLN A 63 -6.14 -4.87 -2.54
N THR A 64 -4.89 -4.85 -2.98
CA THR A 64 -4.31 -3.66 -3.61
C THR A 64 -4.47 -3.74 -5.10
N ASP A 65 -5.56 -3.17 -5.63
CA ASP A 65 -5.71 -3.02 -7.07
C ASP A 65 -4.83 -1.88 -7.54
N SER A 66 -3.70 -2.22 -8.16
CA SER A 66 -2.55 -1.33 -8.23
C SER A 66 -2.67 -0.26 -9.32
N LEU A 67 -3.59 -0.40 -10.27
CA LEU A 67 -3.61 0.41 -11.49
C LEU A 67 -5.01 0.71 -12.07
N LEU A 68 -6.11 0.38 -11.38
CA LEU A 68 -7.43 0.87 -11.80
C LEU A 68 -7.43 2.40 -11.86
N PHE A 69 -7.99 2.96 -12.93
CA PHE A 69 -8.12 4.41 -13.14
C PHE A 69 -6.79 5.17 -13.03
N SER A 70 -5.73 4.63 -13.64
CA SER A 70 -4.39 5.25 -13.67
C SER A 70 -3.99 5.79 -15.05
N ASP A 71 -4.90 5.75 -16.03
CA ASP A 71 -4.66 6.23 -17.39
C ASP A 71 -5.72 7.25 -17.82
N LEU A 72 -5.32 8.51 -17.93
CA LEU A 72 -6.17 9.61 -18.38
C LEU A 72 -6.54 9.54 -19.87
N LYS A 73 -5.92 8.65 -20.65
CA LYS A 73 -6.28 8.44 -22.06
C LYS A 73 -7.48 7.51 -22.23
N THR A 74 -7.81 6.76 -21.19
CA THR A 74 -8.90 5.79 -21.22
C THR A 74 -10.20 6.43 -20.73
N GLU A 75 -11.20 6.49 -21.60
CA GLU A 75 -12.53 6.94 -21.22
C GLU A 75 -13.26 5.89 -20.38
N LEU A 76 -14.04 6.41 -19.44
CA LEU A 76 -14.73 5.67 -18.43
C LEU A 76 -16.14 5.23 -18.92
N ASN A 77 -16.43 3.93 -18.92
CA ASN A 77 -17.79 3.37 -19.07
C ASN A 77 -18.63 3.46 -17.78
N ILE A 78 -19.39 4.56 -17.63
CA ILE A 78 -20.20 4.87 -16.43
C ILE A 78 -21.32 3.88 -16.10
N HIS A 79 -21.58 2.88 -16.92
CA HIS A 79 -22.57 1.85 -16.62
C HIS A 79 -21.97 0.63 -15.89
N LYS A 80 -20.64 0.50 -15.88
CA LYS A 80 -19.94 -0.65 -15.29
C LYS A 80 -19.30 -0.37 -13.94
N PHE A 81 -18.94 0.88 -13.66
CA PHE A 81 -18.07 1.18 -12.54
C PHE A 81 -18.56 0.89 -11.12
N PRO A 82 -19.87 0.76 -10.77
CA PRO A 82 -20.21 0.53 -9.36
C PRO A 82 -19.61 -0.80 -8.89
N ASN A 83 -19.35 -1.72 -9.83
CA ASN A 83 -18.87 -3.06 -9.58
C ASN A 83 -17.37 -3.25 -9.92
N GLU A 84 -16.68 -2.22 -10.41
CA GLU A 84 -15.28 -2.29 -10.88
C GLU A 84 -14.32 -1.41 -10.07
N LEU A 85 -14.74 -0.92 -8.91
CA LEU A 85 -13.85 -0.22 -7.99
C LEU A 85 -12.88 -1.20 -7.31
N GLY A 86 -11.68 -0.71 -7.00
CA GLY A 86 -10.71 -1.43 -6.18
C GLY A 86 -11.02 -1.32 -4.69
N TYR A 87 -10.03 -1.67 -3.85
CA TYR A 87 -10.15 -1.63 -2.40
C TYR A 87 -9.03 -0.81 -1.76
N GLY A 88 -9.37 -0.10 -0.69
CA GLY A 88 -8.45 0.66 0.14
C GLY A 88 -7.91 -0.12 1.32
N GLY A 89 -7.38 0.62 2.27
CA GLY A 89 -6.64 0.09 3.41
C GLY A 89 -7.25 0.44 4.77
N PHE A 90 -6.61 -0.12 5.78
CA PHE A 90 -6.98 0.00 7.18
C PHE A 90 -5.76 0.40 7.99
N TYR A 91 -5.97 1.30 8.95
CA TYR A 91 -4.93 1.77 9.85
C TYR A 91 -5.03 1.02 11.18
N PHE A 92 -3.90 0.54 11.68
CA PHE A 92 -3.79 -0.13 12.97
C PHE A 92 -2.63 0.45 13.77
N GLN A 93 -2.73 0.28 15.09
CA GLN A 93 -1.60 0.45 15.99
C GLN A 93 -1.27 -0.90 16.62
N LEU A 94 -0.01 -1.29 16.52
CA LEU A 94 0.49 -2.59 16.98
C LEU A 94 1.63 -2.38 17.98
N LYS A 95 1.57 -3.06 19.12
CA LYS A 95 2.69 -3.08 20.09
C LYS A 95 3.08 -4.51 20.41
N PHE A 96 4.18 -4.95 19.82
CA PHE A 96 4.69 -6.33 19.95
C PHE A 96 5.40 -6.53 21.29
N SER A 97 5.22 -7.71 21.86
CA SER A 97 5.89 -8.17 23.08
C SER A 97 6.74 -9.41 22.80
N PRO A 98 7.92 -9.58 23.44
CA PRO A 98 8.83 -10.70 23.17
C PRO A 98 8.24 -12.10 23.40
N ASN A 99 7.17 -12.21 24.19
CA ASN A 99 6.46 -13.47 24.49
C ASN A 99 5.52 -13.94 23.36
N GLY A 100 5.55 -13.31 22.18
CA GLY A 100 4.67 -13.65 21.07
C GLY A 100 3.26 -13.07 21.19
N SER A 101 3.00 -12.13 22.11
CA SER A 101 1.75 -11.36 22.13
C SER A 101 1.94 -9.94 21.59
N LEU A 102 0.85 -9.32 21.15
CA LEU A 102 0.82 -7.90 20.81
C LEU A 102 -0.51 -7.28 21.21
N MET A 103 -0.46 -5.98 21.48
CA MET A 103 -1.65 -5.14 21.59
C MET A 103 -2.01 -4.59 20.21
N MET A 104 -3.29 -4.68 19.83
CA MET A 104 -3.81 -4.19 18.56
C MET A 104 -5.01 -3.25 18.79
N ARG A 105 -5.00 -2.13 18.09
CA ARG A 105 -6.19 -1.30 17.82
C ARG A 105 -6.29 -1.05 16.32
N GLY A 106 -7.48 -0.83 15.79
CA GLY A 106 -7.70 -0.66 14.35
C GLY A 106 -8.84 0.27 13.99
N ASP A 107 -8.68 1.03 12.91
CA ASP A 107 -9.75 1.83 12.28
C ASP A 107 -10.61 0.95 11.36
N TYR A 108 -11.25 -0.07 11.94
CA TYR A 108 -12.22 -0.93 11.26
C TYR A 108 -13.65 -0.54 11.62
N THR A 109 -13.95 -0.45 12.91
CA THR A 109 -15.15 0.15 13.50
C THR A 109 -14.76 1.25 14.48
N ASP A 110 -15.76 2.01 14.94
CA ASP A 110 -15.55 3.04 15.98
C ASP A 110 -15.07 2.41 17.29
N ASP A 111 -15.58 1.22 17.64
CA ASP A 111 -15.17 0.50 18.85
C ASP A 111 -13.74 -0.06 18.73
N SER A 112 -13.37 -0.65 17.58
CA SER A 112 -12.03 -1.22 17.39
C SER A 112 -10.92 -0.18 17.41
N ALA A 113 -11.28 1.10 17.22
CA ALA A 113 -10.36 2.22 17.33
C ALA A 113 -10.02 2.58 18.78
N LEU A 114 -10.90 2.25 19.72
CA LEU A 114 -10.77 2.58 21.13
C LEU A 114 -10.27 1.39 21.94
N GLU A 115 -10.71 0.18 21.60
CA GLU A 115 -10.47 -1.02 22.37
C GLU A 115 -9.18 -1.74 21.99
N ASN A 116 -8.37 -1.98 23.03
CA ASN A 116 -7.14 -2.73 22.93
C ASN A 116 -7.43 -4.24 22.89
N GLN A 117 -7.05 -4.89 21.80
CA GLN A 117 -7.15 -6.34 21.66
C GLN A 117 -5.79 -7.01 21.87
N ASN A 118 -5.75 -8.01 22.76
CA ASN A 118 -4.61 -8.92 22.87
C ASN A 118 -4.63 -9.93 21.71
N VAL A 119 -3.55 -10.00 20.94
CA VAL A 119 -3.42 -10.88 19.77
C VAL A 119 -2.12 -11.68 19.92
N HIS A 120 -2.13 -12.95 19.52
CA HIS A 120 -0.90 -13.74 19.45
C HIS A 120 -0.30 -13.63 18.04
N TYR A 121 1.03 -13.56 17.97
CA TYR A 121 1.77 -13.53 16.71
C TYR A 121 2.92 -14.54 16.74
N GLU A 122 3.26 -15.05 15.56
CA GLU A 122 4.36 -15.99 15.38
C GLU A 122 5.28 -15.51 14.25
N LEU A 123 6.58 -15.72 14.42
CA LEU A 123 7.56 -15.56 13.35
C LEU A 123 7.98 -16.94 12.84
N GLY A 124 7.43 -17.31 11.68
CA GLY A 124 7.74 -18.56 11.00
C GLY A 124 8.75 -18.37 9.85
N HIS A 125 9.00 -19.46 9.14
CA HIS A 125 9.76 -19.44 7.91
C HIS A 125 8.97 -20.13 6.79
N ASN A 126 9.03 -19.54 5.59
CA ASN A 126 8.59 -20.16 4.35
C ASN A 126 9.66 -19.90 3.26
N SER A 127 9.34 -19.19 2.18
CA SER A 127 10.37 -18.63 1.28
C SER A 127 11.13 -17.45 1.93
N MET A 128 10.47 -16.75 2.85
CA MET A 128 10.99 -15.61 3.61
C MET A 128 10.59 -15.77 5.09
N THR A 129 11.06 -14.86 5.95
CA THR A 129 10.53 -14.76 7.32
C THR A 129 9.05 -14.39 7.25
N ARG A 130 8.18 -15.17 7.90
CA ARG A 130 6.72 -14.98 7.88
C ARG A 130 6.26 -14.43 9.23
N LEU A 131 5.49 -13.35 9.21
CA LEU A 131 4.73 -12.86 10.34
C LEU A 131 3.29 -13.38 10.24
N SER A 132 2.86 -14.13 11.25
CA SER A 132 1.54 -14.74 11.33
C SER A 132 0.78 -14.20 12.54
N PHE A 133 -0.51 -13.92 12.39
CA PHE A 133 -1.40 -13.48 13.49
C PHE A 133 -2.43 -14.55 13.81
N SER A 134 -2.81 -14.69 15.09
CA SER A 134 -3.88 -15.59 15.51
C SER A 134 -5.25 -15.15 14.97
N THR A 135 -6.20 -16.08 14.85
CA THR A 135 -7.58 -15.75 14.46
C THR A 135 -8.34 -15.03 15.58
N GLY A 136 -9.53 -14.49 15.26
CA GLY A 136 -10.42 -13.82 16.21
C GLY A 136 -10.07 -12.35 16.48
N ASN A 137 -9.11 -11.79 15.74
CA ASN A 137 -8.69 -10.41 15.86
C ASN A 137 -9.35 -9.47 14.84
N TYR A 138 -9.06 -8.17 14.91
CA TYR A 138 -9.58 -7.20 13.95
C TYR A 138 -9.14 -7.48 12.50
N LEU A 139 -7.93 -8.01 12.26
CA LEU A 139 -7.50 -8.44 10.92
C LEU A 139 -8.37 -9.58 10.38
N THR A 140 -8.86 -10.47 11.27
CA THR A 140 -9.75 -11.58 10.89
C THR A 140 -11.05 -11.08 10.29
N LYS A 141 -11.53 -9.88 10.68
CA LYS A 141 -12.75 -9.27 10.12
C LYS A 141 -12.60 -8.86 8.65
N LEU A 142 -11.36 -8.75 8.17
CA LEU A 142 -11.06 -8.43 6.77
C LEU A 142 -10.98 -9.69 5.90
N ILE A 143 -11.04 -10.88 6.50
CA ILE A 143 -11.07 -12.15 5.77
C ILE A 143 -12.49 -12.40 5.27
N GLY A 144 -12.65 -12.46 3.95
CA GLY A 144 -13.93 -12.71 3.28
C GLY A 144 -13.91 -12.22 1.84
N ASP A 145 -14.98 -12.47 1.09
CA ASP A 145 -15.02 -12.19 -0.36
C ASP A 145 -14.78 -10.72 -0.70
N LYS A 146 -15.15 -9.82 0.22
CA LYS A 146 -15.01 -8.37 0.03
C LYS A 146 -13.56 -7.92 0.01
N TYR A 147 -12.82 -8.13 1.09
CA TYR A 147 -11.45 -7.60 1.24
C TYR A 147 -10.38 -8.65 1.03
N GLN A 148 -10.73 -9.92 1.11
CA GLN A 148 -9.84 -11.07 0.88
C GLN A 148 -8.59 -11.04 1.76
N GLY A 149 -8.75 -10.47 2.97
CA GLY A 149 -7.69 -10.27 3.93
C GLY A 149 -7.02 -11.58 4.37
N GLU A 150 -5.90 -11.41 5.05
CA GLU A 150 -4.95 -12.47 5.40
C GLU A 150 -4.39 -12.22 6.79
N LEU A 151 -3.85 -13.28 7.40
CA LEU A 151 -3.18 -13.24 8.68
C LEU A 151 -1.70 -13.62 8.58
N ASP A 152 -1.24 -13.96 7.38
CA ASP A 152 0.13 -14.39 7.09
C ASP A 152 0.78 -13.40 6.12
N PHE A 153 1.94 -12.89 6.50
CA PHE A 153 2.66 -11.92 5.70
C PHE A 153 4.15 -12.26 5.61
N LEU A 154 4.73 -12.16 4.42
CA LEU A 154 6.15 -12.41 4.18
C LEU A 154 6.92 -11.10 4.31
N PHE A 155 7.94 -11.07 5.18
CA PHE A 155 8.82 -9.92 5.34
C PHE A 155 9.72 -9.78 4.11
N GLN A 156 9.55 -8.69 3.37
CA GLN A 156 10.31 -8.39 2.16
C GLN A 156 11.58 -7.61 2.48
N GLY A 157 11.55 -6.76 3.51
CA GLY A 157 12.68 -5.94 3.92
C GLY A 157 12.23 -4.60 4.49
N THR A 158 13.20 -3.69 4.60
CA THR A 158 12.99 -2.30 5.01
C THR A 158 13.15 -1.40 3.79
N ASP A 159 12.23 -0.46 3.60
CA ASP A 159 12.35 0.51 2.50
C ASP A 159 13.31 1.67 2.85
N ALA A 160 13.51 2.58 1.89
CA ALA A 160 14.40 3.73 2.05
C ALA A 160 13.97 4.69 3.19
N ASP A 161 12.71 4.62 3.63
CA ASP A 161 12.14 5.47 4.68
C ASP A 161 12.14 4.75 6.04
N GLY A 162 12.75 3.56 6.12
CA GLY A 162 12.86 2.76 7.34
C GLY A 162 11.59 1.99 7.70
N ARG A 163 10.60 1.90 6.79
CA ARG A 163 9.36 1.16 7.01
C ARG A 163 9.57 -0.32 6.72
N LEU A 164 8.97 -1.19 7.54
CA LEU A 164 8.99 -2.62 7.30
C LEU A 164 7.90 -2.98 6.29
N ILE A 165 8.29 -3.65 5.22
CA ILE A 165 7.40 -4.04 4.14
C ILE A 165 7.12 -5.53 4.24
N PHE A 166 5.84 -5.86 4.35
CA PHE A 166 5.36 -7.22 4.29
C PHE A 166 4.36 -7.39 3.15
N VAL A 167 4.45 -8.54 2.49
CA VAL A 167 3.64 -8.87 1.31
C VAL A 167 2.87 -10.17 1.50
N SER A 168 1.76 -10.29 0.80
CA SER A 168 0.99 -11.54 0.73
C SER A 168 1.86 -12.73 0.28
N PRO A 169 1.70 -13.92 0.89
CA PRO A 169 2.28 -15.16 0.39
C PRO A 169 1.59 -15.67 -0.89
N ARG A 170 0.44 -15.13 -1.29
CA ARG A 170 -0.27 -15.56 -2.51
C ARG A 170 0.49 -15.09 -3.77
N SER A 171 0.90 -16.03 -4.61
CA SER A 171 1.71 -15.78 -5.81
C SER A 171 0.93 -15.48 -7.09
N ILE A 172 -0.40 -15.63 -7.08
CA ILE A 172 -1.21 -15.83 -8.31
C ILE A 172 -2.06 -14.61 -8.70
N ARG A 173 -2.04 -13.51 -7.94
CA ARG A 173 -2.91 -12.35 -8.22
C ARG A 173 -2.10 -11.09 -8.55
N PRO A 174 -2.55 -10.27 -9.52
CA PRO A 174 -1.92 -8.98 -9.82
C PRO A 174 -2.03 -8.00 -8.64
N ALA A 175 -3.01 -8.19 -7.74
CA ALA A 175 -3.16 -7.48 -6.49
C ALA A 175 -2.55 -8.31 -5.33
N LYS A 176 -1.45 -7.82 -4.75
CA LYS A 176 -0.83 -8.40 -3.55
C LYS A 176 -1.29 -7.63 -2.33
N ALA A 177 -1.67 -8.30 -1.25
CA ALA A 177 -1.89 -7.63 0.01
C ALA A 177 -0.57 -7.05 0.54
N TYR A 178 -0.61 -5.85 1.12
CA TYR A 178 0.54 -5.19 1.74
C TYR A 178 0.24 -4.82 3.18
N LEU A 179 1.15 -5.18 4.08
CA LEU A 179 1.21 -4.67 5.44
C LEU A 179 2.51 -3.89 5.58
N ILE A 180 2.39 -2.60 5.88
CA ILE A 180 3.54 -1.70 6.04
C ILE A 180 3.56 -1.21 7.47
N LEU A 181 4.69 -1.42 8.16
CA LEU A 181 4.88 -0.96 9.53
C LEU A 181 5.83 0.25 9.56
N LYS A 182 5.36 1.34 10.15
CA LYS A 182 6.15 2.53 10.46
C LYS A 182 6.30 2.65 11.97
N ARG A 183 7.53 2.82 12.45
CA ARG A 183 7.82 2.92 13.89
C ARG A 183 7.19 4.21 14.44
N ILE A 184 6.49 4.12 15.57
CA ILE A 184 5.96 5.31 16.26
C ILE A 184 7.11 5.98 17.02
N GLY A 185 7.30 7.28 16.79
CA GLY A 185 8.36 8.06 17.42
C GLY A 185 8.14 8.28 18.93
N GLU A 186 9.18 8.69 19.65
CA GLU A 186 9.12 8.86 21.13
C GLU A 186 8.11 9.92 21.58
N ASN A 187 7.95 11.00 20.81
CA ASN A 187 7.04 12.12 21.10
C ASN A 187 5.64 11.96 20.48
N GLN A 188 5.33 10.78 19.97
CA GLN A 188 4.07 10.50 19.28
C GLN A 188 3.12 9.74 20.22
N ASN A 189 1.88 10.22 20.35
CA ASN A 189 0.93 9.78 21.38
C ASN A 189 -0.05 8.68 20.92
N ASP A 190 -0.87 8.20 21.86
CA ASP A 190 -1.90 7.18 21.64
C ASP A 190 -3.09 7.66 20.80
N GLU A 191 -3.19 8.95 20.48
CA GLU A 191 -4.33 9.55 19.76
C GLU A 191 -4.23 9.43 18.24
N ARG A 192 -3.11 8.92 17.74
CA ARG A 192 -2.83 8.81 16.30
C ARG A 192 -3.90 8.03 15.55
N LEU A 193 -4.41 6.96 16.15
CA LEU A 193 -5.47 6.17 15.52
C LEU A 193 -6.78 6.95 15.45
N GLN A 194 -7.16 7.68 16.50
CA GLN A 194 -8.33 8.55 16.49
C GLN A 194 -8.19 9.64 15.42
N GLN A 195 -6.98 10.21 15.26
CA GLN A 195 -6.72 11.20 14.22
C GLN A 195 -6.79 10.59 12.81
N ALA A 196 -6.25 9.40 12.61
CA ALA A 196 -6.38 8.64 11.36
C ALA A 196 -7.85 8.37 11.02
N SER A 197 -8.64 7.90 12.00
CA SER A 197 -10.07 7.66 11.84
C SER A 197 -10.83 8.96 11.54
N LYS A 198 -10.48 10.07 12.21
CA LYS A 198 -11.04 11.40 11.96
C LYS A 198 -10.76 11.84 10.52
N HIS A 199 -9.52 11.77 10.06
CA HIS A 199 -9.17 12.13 8.70
C HIS A 199 -9.87 11.26 7.65
N ARG A 200 -9.99 9.94 7.89
CA ARG A 200 -10.81 9.07 7.02
C ARG A 200 -12.26 9.56 6.98
N LYS A 201 -12.89 9.74 8.14
CA LYS A 201 -14.31 10.14 8.23
C LYS A 201 -14.55 11.52 7.62
N THR A 202 -13.62 12.47 7.79
CA THR A 202 -13.70 13.79 7.16
C THR A 202 -13.75 13.67 5.64
N PHE A 203 -12.89 12.84 5.04
CA PHE A 203 -12.91 12.58 3.60
C PHE A 203 -14.19 11.86 3.14
N GLU A 204 -14.60 10.82 3.87
CA GLU A 204 -15.82 10.05 3.57
C GLU A 204 -17.09 10.88 3.68
N ASN A 205 -17.10 11.90 4.52
CA ASN A 205 -18.23 12.82 4.70
C ASN A 205 -18.23 13.99 3.70
N MET A 206 -17.19 14.16 2.87
CA MET A 206 -17.19 15.18 1.83
C MET A 206 -18.36 14.99 0.87
N ARG A 207 -19.08 16.07 0.57
CA ARG A 207 -20.25 16.04 -0.31
C ARG A 207 -19.85 15.79 -1.74
N ASN A 208 -18.96 16.59 -2.31
CA ASN A 208 -18.42 16.42 -3.64
C ASN A 208 -16.89 16.56 -3.55
N PRO A 209 -16.16 15.49 -3.19
CA PRO A 209 -14.71 15.54 -3.15
C PRO A 209 -14.16 15.83 -4.55
N ARG A 210 -13.34 16.87 -4.66
CA ARG A 210 -12.68 17.33 -5.88
C ARG A 210 -11.19 17.08 -5.78
N LEU A 211 -10.60 16.54 -6.83
CA LEU A 211 -9.15 16.46 -7.02
C LEU A 211 -8.72 17.51 -8.05
N LYS A 212 -7.72 18.31 -7.69
CA LYS A 212 -7.04 19.23 -8.61
C LYS A 212 -5.54 18.93 -8.59
N ILE A 213 -4.94 18.74 -9.77
CA ILE A 213 -3.50 18.58 -9.95
C ILE A 213 -2.97 19.74 -10.79
N GLN A 214 -2.00 20.48 -10.27
CA GLN A 214 -1.50 21.70 -10.88
C GLN A 214 0.00 21.89 -10.68
N GLN A 215 0.60 22.73 -11.52
CA GLN A 215 1.95 23.26 -11.35
C GLN A 215 1.97 24.73 -11.74
N GLY A 216 2.21 25.61 -10.77
CA GLY A 216 2.00 27.04 -10.95
C GLY A 216 0.57 27.35 -11.42
N SER A 217 0.43 28.04 -12.56
CA SER A 217 -0.86 28.36 -13.16
C SER A 217 -1.47 27.25 -14.03
N ARG A 218 -0.71 26.19 -14.33
CA ARG A 218 -1.14 25.11 -15.22
C ARG A 218 -1.89 24.04 -14.43
N THR A 219 -3.12 23.74 -14.84
CA THR A 219 -3.90 22.59 -14.34
C THR A 219 -3.69 21.39 -15.25
N TYR A 220 -3.28 20.25 -14.69
CA TYR A 220 -3.13 18.99 -15.43
C TYR A 220 -4.38 18.10 -15.32
N PHE A 221 -5.05 18.15 -14.16
CA PHE A 221 -6.28 17.42 -13.92
C PHE A 221 -7.16 18.23 -12.97
N SER A 222 -8.46 18.25 -13.22
CA SER A 222 -9.44 18.85 -12.32
C SER A 222 -10.75 18.10 -12.43
N SER A 223 -11.10 17.33 -11.40
CA SER A 223 -12.37 16.62 -11.39
C SER A 223 -13.54 17.61 -11.35
N ASP A 224 -14.48 17.46 -12.26
CA ASP A 224 -15.65 18.32 -12.40
C ASP A 224 -16.96 17.52 -12.49
N HIS A 225 -16.90 16.23 -12.83
CA HIS A 225 -18.05 15.34 -12.88
C HIS A 225 -18.40 14.76 -11.50
N ILE A 226 -19.66 14.87 -11.10
CA ILE A 226 -20.19 14.42 -9.80
C ILE A 226 -20.72 12.99 -9.94
N ILE A 227 -20.21 12.08 -9.10
CA ILE A 227 -20.64 10.66 -9.08
C ILE A 227 -21.13 10.16 -7.72
N LYS A 228 -20.71 10.80 -6.62
CA LYS A 228 -20.93 10.31 -5.26
C LYS A 228 -22.38 10.46 -4.79
N TYR A 229 -23.02 11.58 -5.12
CA TYR A 229 -24.41 11.86 -4.81
C TYR A 229 -25.21 12.08 -6.08
N SER A 230 -26.54 11.91 -6.01
CA SER A 230 -27.47 12.23 -7.09
C SER A 230 -27.84 13.72 -7.10
N THR A 231 -28.58 14.16 -8.12
CA THR A 231 -29.16 15.52 -8.17
C THR A 231 -30.16 15.78 -7.04
N ARG A 232 -30.74 14.73 -6.45
CA ARG A 232 -31.62 14.79 -5.27
C ARG A 232 -30.85 14.77 -3.94
N GLY A 233 -29.54 14.58 -4.01
CA GLY A 233 -28.67 14.61 -2.86
C GLY A 233 -28.55 13.31 -2.07
N GLU A 234 -29.02 12.21 -2.65
CA GLU A 234 -28.90 10.85 -2.11
C GLU A 234 -27.56 10.23 -2.52
N LEU A 235 -26.97 9.36 -1.70
CA LEU A 235 -25.80 8.58 -2.12
C LEU A 235 -26.19 7.68 -3.30
N THR A 236 -25.41 7.74 -4.36
CA THR A 236 -25.54 6.80 -5.47
C THR A 236 -24.94 5.44 -5.07
N SER A 237 -25.21 4.37 -5.84
CA SER A 237 -24.50 3.10 -5.67
C SER A 237 -22.97 3.29 -5.73
N TYR A 238 -22.50 4.26 -6.52
CA TYR A 238 -21.10 4.68 -6.53
C TYR A 238 -20.63 5.21 -5.19
N GLY A 239 -21.34 6.21 -4.64
CA GLY A 239 -20.96 6.80 -3.37
C GLY A 239 -20.97 5.79 -2.23
N ILE A 240 -21.94 4.87 -2.23
CA ILE A 240 -22.00 3.76 -1.28
C ILE A 240 -20.75 2.87 -1.40
N ASN A 241 -20.42 2.43 -2.62
CA ASN A 241 -19.30 1.52 -2.84
C ASN A 241 -17.93 2.18 -2.59
N GLN A 242 -17.75 3.46 -2.94
CA GLN A 242 -16.52 4.21 -2.65
C GLN A 242 -16.20 4.20 -1.14
N VAL A 243 -17.18 4.51 -0.29
CA VAL A 243 -17.01 4.48 1.16
C VAL A 243 -16.84 3.05 1.65
N ALA A 244 -17.70 2.13 1.17
CA ALA A 244 -17.71 0.75 1.63
C ALA A 244 -16.44 -0.02 1.28
N GLN A 245 -15.74 0.33 0.19
CA GLN A 245 -14.50 -0.30 -0.27
C GLN A 245 -13.25 0.55 0.03
N ARG A 246 -13.42 1.77 0.57
CA ARG A 246 -12.35 2.75 0.78
C ARG A 246 -11.57 3.06 -0.50
N TYR A 247 -12.30 3.30 -1.59
CA TYR A 247 -11.73 3.59 -2.89
C TYR A 247 -12.25 4.92 -3.41
N ALA A 248 -11.35 5.84 -3.76
CA ALA A 248 -11.72 7.13 -4.33
C ALA A 248 -11.56 7.08 -5.85
N LEU A 249 -12.55 7.62 -6.57
CA LEU A 249 -12.48 7.86 -8.00
C LEU A 249 -12.89 9.32 -8.27
N PHE A 250 -11.96 10.08 -8.82
CA PHE A 250 -12.15 11.47 -9.19
C PHE A 250 -12.35 11.56 -10.69
N THR A 251 -13.50 12.05 -11.14
CA THR A 251 -13.88 12.05 -12.55
C THR A 251 -13.88 13.45 -13.16
N GLN A 252 -13.38 13.55 -14.38
CA GLN A 252 -13.37 14.76 -15.21
C GLN A 252 -14.13 14.51 -16.51
N VAL A 253 -14.94 15.47 -16.94
CA VAL A 253 -15.58 15.47 -18.25
C VAL A 253 -14.49 15.67 -19.32
N SER A 254 -14.31 14.67 -20.18
CA SER A 254 -13.42 14.76 -21.35
C SER A 254 -14.14 15.31 -22.58
N ARG A 255 -15.43 14.99 -22.73
CA ARG A 255 -16.29 15.45 -23.82
C ARG A 255 -17.63 15.91 -23.27
N LYS A 256 -17.97 17.16 -23.57
CA LYS A 256 -19.19 17.84 -23.09
C LYS A 256 -20.46 17.21 -23.65
N ALA A 257 -21.58 17.51 -23.01
CA ALA A 257 -22.91 17.14 -23.48
C ALA A 257 -23.26 17.91 -24.77
N ASN A 258 -24.06 17.30 -25.64
CA ASN A 258 -24.57 17.96 -26.86
C ASN A 258 -25.74 18.92 -26.63
N VAL A 259 -26.37 18.83 -25.46
CA VAL A 259 -27.55 19.62 -25.09
C VAL A 259 -27.39 20.14 -23.66
N PRO A 260 -27.96 21.32 -23.35
CA PRO A 260 -28.04 21.80 -21.97
C PRO A 260 -28.63 20.73 -21.05
N ASP A 261 -28.02 20.56 -19.88
CA ASP A 261 -28.40 19.58 -18.85
C ASP A 261 -28.34 18.09 -19.27
N GLY A 262 -27.77 17.77 -20.44
CA GLY A 262 -27.51 16.40 -20.87
C GLY A 262 -26.32 15.74 -20.16
N PRO A 263 -26.20 14.39 -20.21
CA PRO A 263 -25.01 13.71 -19.72
C PRO A 263 -23.78 14.02 -20.60
N PRO A 264 -22.57 14.03 -20.02
CA PRO A 264 -21.34 14.18 -20.81
C PRO A 264 -21.18 13.01 -21.79
N GLN A 265 -20.55 13.27 -22.94
CA GLN A 265 -20.22 12.24 -23.93
C GLN A 265 -19.00 11.40 -23.57
N GLY A 266 -18.17 11.91 -22.67
CA GLY A 266 -16.92 11.29 -22.29
C GLY A 266 -16.52 11.74 -20.90
N ILE A 267 -16.07 10.79 -20.09
CA ILE A 267 -15.55 11.00 -18.75
C ILE A 267 -14.22 10.26 -18.68
N ILE A 268 -13.23 10.87 -18.05
CA ILE A 268 -11.97 10.24 -17.64
C ILE A 268 -11.86 10.34 -16.12
N GLY A 269 -10.92 9.63 -15.50
CA GLY A 269 -10.76 9.77 -14.06
C GLY A 269 -9.49 9.15 -13.50
N LEU A 270 -9.17 9.58 -12.29
CA LEU A 270 -8.06 9.08 -11.50
C LEU A 270 -8.60 8.47 -10.22
N GLY A 271 -8.12 7.28 -9.86
CA GLY A 271 -8.58 6.59 -8.65
C GLY A 271 -7.49 5.82 -7.94
N SER A 272 -7.72 5.59 -6.65
CA SER A 272 -6.91 4.69 -5.83
C SER A 272 -7.65 4.34 -4.53
N GLY A 273 -7.33 3.16 -3.99
CA GLY A 273 -7.67 2.81 -2.62
C GLY A 273 -6.98 3.74 -1.63
N TYR A 274 -7.65 4.10 -0.55
CA TYR A 274 -7.14 5.01 0.47
C TYR A 274 -7.21 4.43 1.88
N VAL A 275 -6.45 5.02 2.79
CA VAL A 275 -6.53 4.81 4.23
C VAL A 275 -6.33 6.15 4.95
N GLY A 276 -7.01 6.35 6.08
CA GLY A 276 -6.73 7.50 6.95
C GLY A 276 -5.41 7.31 7.69
N THR A 277 -4.67 8.40 7.87
CA THR A 277 -3.44 8.42 8.66
C THR A 277 -3.47 9.58 9.64
N PRO A 278 -2.59 9.59 10.67
CA PRO A 278 -2.58 10.68 11.65
C PRO A 278 -2.32 12.04 11.01
N ASP A 279 -1.64 12.07 9.86
CA ASP A 279 -1.30 13.30 9.14
C ASP A 279 -2.33 13.64 8.04
N GLY A 280 -3.05 12.66 7.49
CA GLY A 280 -4.10 12.89 6.49
C GLY A 280 -4.63 11.60 5.84
N LEU A 281 -4.32 11.40 4.56
CA LEU A 281 -4.70 10.22 3.78
C LEU A 281 -3.49 9.62 3.06
N THR A 282 -3.47 8.30 2.94
CA THR A 282 -2.50 7.59 2.11
C THR A 282 -3.21 6.76 1.05
N PHE A 283 -2.80 6.93 -0.20
CA PHE A 283 -3.19 6.14 -1.36
C PHE A 283 -2.02 5.23 -1.73
N LEU A 284 -2.03 3.96 -1.27
CA LEU A 284 -0.85 3.10 -1.40
C LEU A 284 -0.43 2.87 -2.86
N SER A 285 -1.37 2.65 -3.77
CA SER A 285 -1.09 2.53 -5.21
C SER A 285 -0.76 3.88 -5.87
N GLY A 286 -1.18 4.97 -5.21
CA GLY A 286 -1.08 6.36 -5.60
C GLY A 286 -2.16 6.80 -6.57
N ILE A 287 -2.53 8.08 -6.51
CA ILE A 287 -3.25 8.76 -7.58
C ILE A 287 -2.20 9.09 -8.66
N ARG A 288 -2.36 8.57 -9.87
CA ARG A 288 -1.32 8.60 -10.92
C ARG A 288 -1.70 9.56 -12.02
N LEU A 289 -1.01 10.70 -12.11
CA LEU A 289 -1.13 11.57 -13.27
C LEU A 289 -0.43 10.94 -14.49
N ASP A 290 0.74 10.35 -14.25
CA ASP A 290 1.54 9.57 -15.19
C ASP A 290 2.43 8.55 -14.43
N ASP A 291 3.41 7.96 -15.12
CA ASP A 291 4.33 6.97 -14.56
C ASP A 291 5.31 7.53 -13.51
N LYS A 292 5.50 8.85 -13.47
CA LYS A 292 6.43 9.55 -12.57
C LYS A 292 5.69 10.33 -11.49
N ASN A 293 4.62 11.02 -11.86
CA ASN A 293 3.84 11.90 -10.99
C ASN A 293 2.75 11.09 -10.27
N ILE A 294 3.15 10.48 -9.15
CA ILE A 294 2.31 9.59 -8.33
C ILE A 294 2.12 10.21 -6.95
N PHE A 295 0.89 10.57 -6.61
CA PHE A 295 0.54 11.20 -5.33
C PHE A 295 0.07 10.13 -4.34
N ARG A 296 0.85 9.87 -3.30
CA ARG A 296 0.58 8.79 -2.32
C ARG A 296 0.08 9.35 -1.00
N ASP A 297 0.87 10.17 -0.34
CA ASP A 297 0.57 10.66 1.00
C ASP A 297 0.13 12.13 0.93
N PHE A 298 -1.08 12.39 1.41
CA PHE A 298 -1.68 13.71 1.48
C PHE A 298 -1.81 14.15 2.93
N ILE A 299 -1.30 15.33 3.26
CA ILE A 299 -1.43 15.94 4.57
C ILE A 299 -2.71 16.77 4.65
N PHE A 300 -3.47 16.66 5.73
CA PHE A 300 -4.67 17.46 5.94
C PHE A 300 -4.34 18.83 6.53
N ARG A 301 -4.73 19.91 5.84
CA ARG A 301 -4.51 21.31 6.25
C ARG A 301 -5.72 22.14 5.85
N ASN A 302 -6.31 22.86 6.81
CA ASN A 302 -7.37 23.85 6.57
C ASN A 302 -8.55 23.32 5.71
N GLY A 303 -8.98 22.08 5.93
CA GLY A 303 -10.10 21.48 5.18
C GLY A 303 -9.71 20.86 3.83
N VAL A 304 -8.42 20.85 3.48
CA VAL A 304 -7.89 20.35 2.21
C VAL A 304 -6.85 19.27 2.51
N TYR A 305 -6.85 18.18 1.74
CA TYR A 305 -5.75 17.23 1.72
C TYR A 305 -4.79 17.62 0.60
N GLU A 306 -3.52 17.82 0.93
CA GLU A 306 -2.50 18.33 0.00
C GLU A 306 -1.34 17.35 -0.14
N CYS A 307 -0.90 17.13 -1.37
CA CYS A 307 0.31 16.39 -1.70
C CYS A 307 1.12 17.19 -2.71
N GLU A 308 2.21 17.80 -2.25
CA GLU A 308 3.24 18.39 -3.10
C GLU A 308 4.34 17.37 -3.36
N LEU A 309 4.74 17.19 -4.62
CA LEU A 309 5.85 16.32 -4.98
C LEU A 309 7.18 17.06 -4.91
N VAL A 310 8.15 16.45 -4.27
CA VAL A 310 9.55 16.88 -4.24
C VAL A 310 10.45 15.82 -4.84
N ARG A 311 11.58 16.26 -5.38
CA ARG A 311 12.59 15.38 -5.94
C ARG A 311 13.56 14.97 -4.84
N VAL A 312 13.68 13.66 -4.60
CA VAL A 312 14.57 13.06 -3.59
C VAL A 312 15.56 12.14 -4.29
N TYR A 313 16.85 12.31 -3.97
CA TYR A 313 17.89 11.42 -4.45
C TYR A 313 18.10 10.27 -3.46
N ASP A 314 17.97 9.04 -3.95
CA ASP A 314 18.27 7.84 -3.20
C ASP A 314 19.75 7.46 -3.41
N PRO A 315 20.62 7.58 -2.38
CA PRO A 315 22.04 7.28 -2.53
C PRO A 315 22.33 5.79 -2.70
N LEU A 316 21.46 4.91 -2.18
CA LEU A 316 21.64 3.46 -2.25
C LEU A 316 21.42 2.97 -3.67
N TYR A 317 20.34 3.42 -4.30
CA TYR A 317 19.99 3.02 -5.67
C TYR A 317 20.55 3.96 -6.74
N ARG A 318 21.11 5.11 -6.35
CA ARG A 318 21.60 6.17 -7.25
C ARG A 318 20.55 6.64 -8.23
N THR A 319 19.31 6.68 -7.77
CA THR A 319 18.14 7.09 -8.55
C THR A 319 17.47 8.27 -7.90
N THR A 320 16.72 8.99 -8.71
CA THR A 320 15.88 10.09 -8.24
C THR A 320 14.43 9.64 -8.29
N ARG A 321 13.71 9.86 -7.19
CA ARG A 321 12.27 9.58 -7.06
C ARG A 321 11.50 10.85 -6.69
N LEU A 322 10.22 10.88 -7.02
CA LEU A 322 9.30 11.91 -6.56
C LEU A 322 8.57 11.39 -5.33
N GLU A 323 8.59 12.17 -4.25
CA GLU A 323 7.96 11.82 -2.98
C GLU A 323 7.12 12.96 -2.44
N SER A 324 6.22 12.66 -1.49
CA SER A 324 5.42 13.67 -0.81
C SER A 324 6.30 14.57 0.07
N LYS A 325 6.23 15.90 -0.13
CA LYS A 325 7.03 16.91 0.58
C LYS A 325 7.00 16.82 2.10
N HIS A 326 5.85 16.47 2.69
CA HIS A 326 5.75 16.38 4.15
C HIS A 326 6.53 15.19 4.74
N LEU A 327 6.86 14.18 3.92
CA LEU A 327 7.74 13.08 4.31
C LEU A 327 9.21 13.41 4.05
N HIS A 328 9.49 14.23 3.02
CA HIS A 328 10.83 14.64 2.60
C HIS A 328 10.93 16.17 2.48
N PRO A 329 10.87 16.92 3.59
CA PRO A 329 10.93 18.39 3.56
C PRO A 329 12.25 18.93 2.98
N GLU A 330 13.30 18.10 2.95
CA GLU A 330 14.60 18.39 2.35
C GLU A 330 14.63 18.24 0.82
N GLY A 331 13.60 17.65 0.21
CA GLY A 331 13.55 17.40 -1.22
C GLY A 331 13.47 18.68 -2.06
N GLU A 332 13.97 18.63 -3.30
CA GLU A 332 13.91 19.77 -4.22
C GLU A 332 12.48 19.96 -4.74
N GLU A 333 11.94 21.18 -4.60
CA GLU A 333 10.56 21.50 -4.97
C GLU A 333 10.32 21.33 -6.48
N THR A 334 9.23 20.63 -6.84
CA THR A 334 8.79 20.53 -8.24
C THR A 334 7.68 21.53 -8.59
N GLY A 335 7.00 22.07 -7.57
CA GLY A 335 5.78 22.87 -7.70
C GLY A 335 4.56 22.07 -8.18
N ILE A 336 4.65 20.76 -8.34
CA ILE A 336 3.53 19.88 -8.72
C ILE A 336 2.76 19.53 -7.45
N ILE A 337 1.49 19.94 -7.40
CA ILE A 337 0.64 19.80 -6.21
C ILE A 337 -0.68 19.16 -6.61
N ALA A 338 -1.07 18.12 -5.87
CA ALA A 338 -2.42 17.58 -5.87
C ALA A 338 -3.16 18.02 -4.61
N THR A 339 -4.37 18.56 -4.77
CA THR A 339 -5.26 18.91 -3.65
C THR A 339 -6.59 18.19 -3.75
N ILE A 340 -7.08 17.71 -2.61
CA ILE A 340 -8.41 17.15 -2.45
C ILE A 340 -9.20 18.04 -1.49
N TYR A 341 -10.32 18.58 -1.97
CA TYR A 341 -11.19 19.48 -1.19
C TYR A 341 -12.66 19.14 -1.45
N ASP A 342 -13.54 19.59 -0.56
CA ASP A 342 -14.98 19.43 -0.77
C ASP A 342 -15.56 20.65 -1.51
N ASP A 343 -16.39 20.41 -2.53
CA ASP A 343 -17.19 21.43 -3.19
C ASP A 343 -18.69 21.16 -2.97
N PRO A 344 -19.25 21.54 -1.82
CA PRO A 344 -20.65 21.24 -1.49
C PRO A 344 -21.65 21.91 -2.44
N ASN A 345 -21.21 22.95 -3.16
CA ASN A 345 -22.03 23.73 -4.08
C ASN A 345 -21.85 23.34 -5.55
N ALA A 346 -21.12 22.25 -5.82
CA ALA A 346 -20.91 21.73 -7.16
C ALA A 346 -22.25 21.53 -7.90
N LYS A 347 -22.32 22.01 -9.14
CA LYS A 347 -23.51 21.90 -9.99
C LYS A 347 -23.24 20.92 -11.13
N TYR A 348 -24.29 20.22 -11.56
CA TYR A 348 -24.29 19.36 -12.75
C TYR A 348 -24.32 20.25 -14.00
N LYS A 349 -23.16 20.77 -14.40
CA LYS A 349 -23.01 21.63 -15.59
C LYS A 349 -21.99 21.02 -16.52
N TYR A 350 -22.47 20.24 -17.49
CA TYR A 350 -21.62 19.45 -18.39
C TYR A 350 -21.78 19.80 -19.88
N TYR A 351 -22.53 20.85 -20.18
CA TYR A 351 -22.73 21.38 -21.53
C TYR A 351 -21.58 22.31 -21.96
#